data_AF-A0A643ELD5-F1
#
_entry.id   AF-A0A643ELD5-F1
#
_cell.length_a   1.000
_cell.length_b   1.000
_cell.length_c   1.000
_cell.angle_alpha   90.00
_cell.angle_beta   90.00
_cell.angle_gamma   90.00
#
_symmetry.space_group_name_H-M   'P 1'
#
loop_
_entity.id
_entity.type
_entity.pdbx_description
1 polymer ?
#
loop_
_entity_poly.entity_id
_entity_poly.type
_entity_poly.pdbx_seq_one_letter_code
_entity_poly.pdbx_strand_id
1 'polypeptide(L)'
;MTKKILWFVAGPATADQMEFAQRNGLTIRDPLAYRQGDFLEQADAVAGEVPRAYSAAYDLIELQTNGAAKAPGIHDGEPTLDEIKADLKALGVAFDGRAGKAALAKLLAEAKAAQEPSPLNDEQVLARLVELGVEVPEGATSDSLRELLKATEEKANGGGD
;
A
#
# COMPACT_ATOMS: atom_id res chain seq x y z
N MET A 1 21.03 29.62 14.77
CA MET A 1 21.08 28.68 13.63
C MET A 1 19.66 28.22 13.39
N THR A 2 19.12 28.46 12.19
CA THR A 2 17.77 28.01 11.82
C THR A 2 17.87 26.53 11.52
N LYS A 3 17.16 25.68 12.28
CA LYS A 3 17.16 24.23 12.05
C LYS A 3 16.56 23.96 10.68
N LYS A 4 17.26 23.19 9.85
CA LYS A 4 16.79 22.82 8.51
C LYS A 4 16.07 21.48 8.57
N ILE A 5 14.76 21.52 8.39
CA ILE A 5 13.94 20.31 8.34
C ILE A 5 13.55 20.06 6.88
N LEU A 6 13.87 18.87 6.38
CA LEU A 6 13.40 18.44 5.06
C LEU A 6 12.05 17.73 5.22
N TRP A 7 11.04 18.23 4.54
CA TRP A 7 9.72 17.61 4.49
C TRP A 7 9.53 16.94 3.14
N PHE A 8 9.51 15.62 3.14
CA PHE A 8 9.31 14.83 1.94
C PHE A 8 7.82 14.66 1.66
N VAL A 9 7.42 15.03 0.45
CA VAL A 9 6.03 14.96 -0.02
C VAL A 9 6.05 14.34 -1.41
N ALA A 10 5.32 13.25 -1.63
CA ALA A 10 5.25 12.64 -2.95
C ALA A 10 4.48 13.53 -3.94
N GLY A 11 5.11 13.81 -5.08
CA GLY A 11 4.49 14.56 -6.16
C GLY A 11 4.51 16.07 -5.97
N PRO A 12 3.72 16.81 -6.78
CA PRO A 12 3.75 18.27 -6.77
C PRO A 12 3.19 18.81 -5.45
N ALA A 13 4.00 19.63 -4.76
CA ALA A 13 3.57 20.30 -3.55
C ALA A 13 2.32 21.16 -3.81
N THR A 14 1.32 21.06 -2.93
CA THR A 14 0.11 21.88 -3.00
C THR A 14 0.35 23.27 -2.39
N ALA A 15 -0.54 24.23 -2.68
CA ALA A 15 -0.44 25.57 -2.11
C ALA A 15 -0.46 25.57 -0.57
N ASP A 16 -1.25 24.68 0.04
CA ASP A 16 -1.36 24.53 1.50
C ASP A 16 -0.05 23.98 2.10
N GLN A 17 0.57 23.01 1.43
CA GLN A 17 1.88 22.48 1.81
C GLN A 17 2.97 23.55 1.71
N MET A 18 2.97 24.33 0.64
CA MET A 18 3.93 25.42 0.47
C MET A 18 3.75 26.50 1.54
N GLU A 19 2.51 26.85 1.90
CA GLU A 19 2.24 27.81 2.97
C GLU A 19 2.69 27.25 4.33
N PHE A 20 2.36 25.99 4.62
CA PHE A 20 2.75 25.32 5.85
C PHE A 20 4.28 25.24 5.98
N ALA A 21 4.97 24.87 4.91
CA ALA A 21 6.42 24.78 4.88
C ALA A 21 7.07 26.14 5.13
N GLN A 22 6.59 27.21 4.47
CA GLN A 22 7.09 28.56 4.70
C GLN A 22 6.86 29.03 6.14
N ARG A 23 5.66 28.79 6.70
CA ARG A 23 5.33 29.19 8.07
C ARG A 23 6.17 28.48 9.13
N ASN A 24 6.51 27.21 8.89
CA ASN A 24 7.24 26.37 9.83
C ASN A 24 8.74 26.24 9.51
N GLY A 25 9.24 26.95 8.49
CA GLY A 25 10.65 26.89 8.08
C GLY A 25 11.09 25.53 7.51
N LEU A 26 10.18 24.79 6.89
CA LEU A 26 10.43 23.49 6.28
C LEU A 26 10.86 23.65 4.82
N THR A 27 11.67 22.72 4.34
CA THR A 27 12.04 22.62 2.91
C THR A 27 11.35 21.41 2.31
N ILE A 28 10.43 21.63 1.37
CA ILE A 28 9.74 20.54 0.68
C ILE A 28 10.68 19.87 -0.32
N ARG A 29 10.72 18.54 -0.31
CA ARG A 29 11.47 17.73 -1.27
C ARG A 29 10.62 16.59 -1.80
N ASP A 30 10.83 16.27 -3.07
CA ASP A 30 10.23 15.08 -3.66
C ASP A 30 11.07 13.85 -3.27
N PRO A 31 10.48 12.80 -2.68
CA PRO A 31 11.21 11.61 -2.27
C PRO A 31 11.70 10.76 -3.45
N LEU A 32 11.04 10.84 -4.61
CA LEU A 32 11.40 10.09 -5.82
C LEU A 32 12.61 10.68 -6.53
N ALA A 33 12.96 11.94 -6.23
CA ALA A 33 14.15 12.61 -6.73
C ALA A 33 15.47 12.05 -6.15
N TYR A 34 15.41 11.25 -5.07
CA TYR A 34 16.60 10.71 -4.40
C TYR A 34 16.71 9.20 -4.60
N ARG A 35 17.84 8.73 -5.12
CA ARG A 35 18.12 7.31 -5.32
C ARG A 35 19.14 6.78 -4.32
N GLN A 36 19.19 5.46 -4.19
CA GLN A 36 20.18 4.80 -3.36
C GLN A 36 21.59 5.08 -3.91
N GLY A 37 22.44 5.72 -3.10
CA GLY A 37 23.81 6.12 -3.47
C GLY A 37 23.97 7.59 -3.84
N ASP A 38 22.88 8.37 -3.94
CA ASP A 38 22.96 9.83 -4.11
C ASP A 38 23.48 10.52 -2.84
N PHE A 39 24.08 11.69 -3.05
CA PHE A 39 24.49 12.55 -1.94
C PHE A 39 23.26 13.05 -1.19
N LEU A 40 23.22 12.79 0.12
CA LEU A 40 22.17 13.27 1.00
C LEU A 40 22.37 14.76 1.27
N GLU A 41 21.31 15.54 1.06
CA GLU A 41 21.27 16.94 1.44
C GLU A 41 21.34 17.07 2.96
N GLN A 42 22.17 17.98 3.46
CA GLN A 42 22.27 18.22 4.89
C GLN A 42 20.96 18.77 5.46
N ALA A 43 20.53 18.15 6.55
CA ALA A 43 19.34 18.47 7.32
C ALA A 43 19.60 18.24 8.82
N ASP A 44 18.85 18.93 9.68
CA ASP A 44 18.80 18.64 11.12
C ASP A 44 17.79 17.53 11.43
N ALA A 45 16.72 17.44 10.66
CA ALA A 45 15.69 16.42 10.79
C ALA A 45 14.90 16.27 9.48
N VAL A 46 14.16 15.16 9.37
CA VAL A 46 13.36 14.80 8.20
C VAL A 46 11.94 14.44 8.59
N ALA A 47 10.98 14.70 7.71
CA ALA A 47 9.56 14.45 7.97
C ALA A 47 8.82 14.01 6.70
N GLY A 48 7.64 13.43 6.85
CA GLY A 48 6.78 13.01 5.73
C GLY A 48 7.19 11.68 5.11
N GLU A 49 7.11 11.57 3.79
CA GLU A 49 7.44 10.36 3.02
C GLU A 49 8.95 10.21 2.83
N VAL A 50 9.69 10.08 3.93
CA VAL A 50 11.15 10.12 3.95
C VAL A 50 11.76 8.90 3.24
N PRO A 51 12.67 9.08 2.26
CA PRO A 51 13.41 7.98 1.66
C PRO A 51 14.26 7.24 2.69
N ARG A 52 14.43 5.92 2.52
CA ARG A 52 15.19 5.06 3.46
C ARG A 52 16.62 5.56 3.74
N ALA A 53 17.27 6.19 2.76
CA ALA A 53 18.60 6.74 2.93
C ALA A 53 18.64 7.91 3.92
N TYR A 54 17.59 8.76 3.92
CA TYR A 54 17.46 9.87 4.87
C TYR A 54 17.01 9.40 6.25
N SER A 55 16.10 8.42 6.34
CA SER A 55 15.67 7.91 7.66
C SER A 55 16.78 7.16 8.41
N ALA A 56 17.78 6.65 7.70
CA ALA A 56 18.96 6.05 8.31
C ALA A 56 20.01 7.09 8.76
N ALA A 57 19.99 8.30 8.19
CA ALA A 57 21.00 9.33 8.40
C ALA A 57 20.54 10.47 9.32
N TYR A 58 19.23 10.70 9.45
CA TYR A 58 18.64 11.83 10.16
C TYR A 58 17.45 11.41 11.02
N ASP A 59 17.19 12.17 12.08
CA ASP A 59 16.01 11.99 12.93
C ASP A 59 14.72 12.25 12.16
N LEU A 60 13.81 11.27 12.21
CA LEU A 60 12.47 11.39 11.67
C LEU A 60 11.56 12.07 12.70
N ILE A 61 10.99 13.21 12.33
CA ILE A 61 10.07 13.96 13.17
C ILE A 61 8.65 13.93 12.60
N GLU A 62 7.67 13.81 13.50
CA GLU A 62 6.27 13.93 13.15
C GLU A 62 5.86 15.40 13.07
N LEU A 63 5.38 15.81 11.90
CA LEU A 63 4.81 17.15 11.71
C LEU A 63 3.31 17.10 11.95
N GLN A 64 2.81 17.96 12.84
CA GLN A 64 1.37 18.17 13.00
C GLN A 64 0.85 19.04 11.86
N THR A 65 0.66 18.42 10.69
CA THR A 65 0.30 19.14 9.45
C THR A 65 -1.18 19.52 9.39
N ASN A 66 -2.02 19.06 10.31
CA ASN A 66 -3.45 19.41 10.47
C ASN A 66 -4.25 19.54 9.14
N GLY A 67 -3.99 18.67 8.16
CA GLY A 67 -4.60 18.68 6.83
C GLY A 67 -3.64 18.94 5.66
N ALA A 68 -2.52 19.65 5.89
CA ALA A 68 -1.57 20.02 4.84
C ALA A 68 -0.81 18.82 4.23
N ALA A 69 -0.58 17.74 4.98
CA ALA A 69 0.15 16.57 4.48
C ALA A 69 -0.62 15.70 3.47
N LYS A 70 -1.92 15.93 3.25
CA LYS A 70 -2.68 15.11 2.29
C LYS A 70 -2.40 15.54 0.86
N ALA A 71 -1.30 15.06 0.29
CA ALA A 71 -1.27 14.77 -1.14
C ALA A 71 -2.19 13.56 -1.39
N PRO A 72 -3.10 13.61 -2.39
CA PRO A 72 -3.92 12.47 -2.76
C PRO A 72 -3.07 11.47 -3.53
N GLY A 73 -2.40 10.56 -2.82
CA GLY A 73 -1.62 9.51 -3.45
C GLY A 73 -0.75 8.78 -2.45
N ILE A 74 -1.04 7.50 -2.25
CA ILE A 74 -0.37 6.54 -1.36
C ILE A 74 -0.81 6.66 0.11
N HIS A 75 -2.01 6.12 0.40
CA HIS A 75 -2.40 5.75 1.76
C HIS A 75 -1.69 4.43 2.15
N ASP A 76 -0.60 4.52 2.91
CA ASP A 76 -0.22 3.47 3.87
C ASP A 76 -0.54 3.99 5.27
N GLY A 77 -1.83 4.00 5.59
CA GLY A 77 -2.37 4.55 6.83
C GLY A 77 -3.88 4.34 6.82
N GLU A 78 -4.41 3.76 7.89
CA GLU A 78 -5.78 3.26 8.01
C GLU A 78 -6.82 4.06 7.21
N PRO A 79 -7.68 3.38 6.43
CA PRO A 79 -8.71 4.06 5.65
C PRO A 79 -9.60 4.90 6.57
N THR A 80 -9.88 6.12 6.13
CA THR A 80 -10.79 7.00 6.86
C THR A 80 -12.22 6.43 6.86
N LEU A 81 -13.07 6.84 7.81
CA LEU A 81 -14.45 6.32 7.91
C LEU A 81 -15.21 6.46 6.57
N ASP A 82 -15.06 7.59 5.89
CA ASP A 82 -15.68 7.85 4.59
C ASP A 82 -15.14 6.92 3.50
N GLU A 83 -13.83 6.64 3.48
CA GLU A 83 -13.25 5.67 2.56
C GLU A 83 -13.75 4.25 2.83
N ILE A 84 -13.81 3.83 4.08
CA ILE A 84 -14.36 2.51 4.43
C ILE A 84 -15.81 2.37 3.95
N LYS A 85 -16.62 3.42 4.10
CA LYS A 85 -18.01 3.44 3.60
C LYS A 85 -18.07 3.41 2.07
N ALA A 86 -17.17 4.13 1.41
CA ALA A 86 -17.08 4.14 -0.05
C ALA A 86 -16.66 2.78 -0.60
N ASP A 87 -15.63 2.15 -0.02
CA ASP A 87 -15.18 0.79 -0.35
C ASP A 87 -16.31 -0.23 -0.11
N LEU A 88 -16.95 -0.24 1.07
CA LEU A 88 -18.06 -1.15 1.35
C LEU A 88 -19.20 -1.02 0.33
N LYS A 89 -19.53 0.22 -0.07
CA LYS A 89 -20.54 0.49 -1.09
C LYS A 89 -20.08 0.02 -2.48
N ALA A 90 -18.81 0.22 -2.83
CA ALA A 90 -18.24 -0.26 -4.08
C ALA A 90 -18.25 -1.80 -4.16
N LEU A 91 -18.03 -2.48 -3.03
CA LEU A 91 -18.14 -3.93 -2.90
C LEU A 91 -19.58 -4.44 -2.81
N GLY A 92 -20.58 -3.55 -2.81
CA GLY A 92 -21.99 -3.92 -2.68
C GLY A 92 -22.37 -4.48 -1.29
N VAL A 93 -21.55 -4.24 -0.28
CA VAL A 93 -21.77 -4.73 1.09
C VAL A 93 -22.71 -3.77 1.81
N ALA A 94 -23.82 -4.29 2.34
CA ALA A 94 -24.71 -3.51 3.18
C ALA A 94 -24.08 -3.27 4.55
N PHE A 95 -24.07 -2.01 5.01
CA PHE A 95 -23.54 -1.63 6.32
C PHE A 95 -24.43 -0.61 7.00
N ASP A 96 -24.38 -0.56 8.33
CA ASP A 96 -25.12 0.43 9.11
C ASP A 96 -24.37 1.77 9.11
N GLY A 97 -25.02 2.84 8.63
CA GLY A 97 -24.40 4.17 8.54
C GLY A 97 -24.02 4.81 9.88
N ARG A 98 -24.57 4.28 10.99
CA ARG A 98 -24.27 4.70 12.37
C ARG A 98 -23.22 3.83 13.04
N ALA A 99 -22.74 2.77 12.38
CA ALA A 99 -21.67 1.94 12.90
C ALA A 99 -20.35 2.74 13.02
N GLY A 100 -19.60 2.47 14.10
CA GLY A 100 -18.31 3.10 14.33
C GLY A 100 -17.23 2.61 13.36
N LYS A 101 -16.14 3.40 13.22
CA LYS A 101 -15.00 3.09 12.33
C LYS A 101 -14.50 1.65 12.47
N ALA A 102 -14.30 1.18 13.70
CA ALA A 102 -13.80 -0.17 13.95
C ALA A 102 -14.73 -1.28 13.39
N ALA A 103 -16.04 -1.10 13.51
CA ALA A 103 -17.02 -2.07 13.00
C ALA A 103 -17.05 -2.08 11.47
N LEU A 104 -17.03 -0.90 10.85
CA LEU A 104 -16.99 -0.78 9.38
C LEU A 104 -15.66 -1.28 8.80
N ALA A 105 -14.53 -0.98 9.46
CA ALA A 105 -13.21 -1.44 9.04
C ALA A 105 -13.14 -2.98 9.03
N LYS A 106 -13.67 -3.61 10.08
CA LYS A 106 -13.75 -5.06 10.19
C LYS A 106 -14.63 -5.65 9.08
N LEU A 107 -15.81 -5.08 8.86
CA LEU A 107 -16.71 -5.50 7.79
C LEU A 107 -16.06 -5.39 6.40
N LEU A 108 -15.27 -4.34 6.18
CA LEU A 108 -14.55 -4.15 4.94
C LEU A 108 -13.46 -5.21 4.75
N ALA A 109 -12.68 -5.49 5.79
CA ALA A 109 -11.67 -6.55 5.77
C ALA A 109 -12.32 -7.92 5.51
N GLU A 110 -13.45 -8.22 6.15
CA GLU A 110 -14.21 -9.46 5.92
C GLU A 110 -14.73 -9.54 4.48
N ALA A 111 -15.24 -8.44 3.93
CA ALA A 111 -15.71 -8.39 2.54
C ALA A 111 -14.60 -8.50 1.49
N LYS A 112 -13.41 -7.96 1.77
CA LYS A 112 -12.22 -8.13 0.92
C LYS A 112 -11.71 -9.57 1.01
N ALA A 113 -11.61 -10.13 2.22
CA ALA A 113 -11.21 -11.52 2.44
C ALA A 113 -12.20 -12.53 1.83
N ALA A 114 -13.48 -12.17 1.70
CA ALA A 114 -14.48 -13.00 1.02
C ALA A 114 -14.41 -12.90 -0.52
N GLN A 115 -13.80 -11.84 -1.06
CA GLN A 115 -13.56 -11.67 -2.50
C GLN A 115 -12.18 -12.18 -2.92
N GLU A 116 -11.20 -12.16 -2.02
CA GLU A 116 -9.98 -12.94 -2.19
C GLU A 116 -10.37 -14.41 -2.12
N PRO A 117 -10.17 -15.22 -3.17
CA PRO A 117 -10.33 -16.65 -3.03
C PRO A 117 -9.36 -17.07 -1.93
N SER A 118 -9.89 -17.67 -0.86
CA SER A 118 -9.06 -18.26 0.18
C SER A 118 -7.95 -19.07 -0.51
N PRO A 119 -6.69 -19.02 -0.03
CA PRO A 119 -5.59 -19.72 -0.68
C PRO A 119 -6.05 -21.16 -0.91
N LEU A 120 -6.09 -21.57 -2.18
CA LEU A 120 -6.62 -22.88 -2.56
C LEU A 120 -5.91 -23.94 -1.70
N ASN A 121 -6.71 -24.72 -0.97
CA ASN A 121 -6.22 -25.87 -0.24
C ASN A 121 -5.73 -26.92 -1.24
N ASP A 122 -4.89 -27.85 -0.79
CA ASP A 122 -4.27 -28.87 -1.65
C ASP A 122 -5.30 -29.60 -2.52
N GLU A 123 -6.45 -29.95 -1.96
CA GLU A 123 -7.55 -30.61 -2.68
C GLU A 123 -8.15 -29.75 -3.80
N GLN A 124 -8.27 -28.43 -3.59
CA GLN A 124 -8.77 -27.51 -4.60
C GLN A 124 -7.74 -27.26 -5.70
N VAL A 125 -6.46 -27.19 -5.35
CA VAL A 125 -5.36 -27.09 -6.32
C VAL A 125 -5.30 -28.35 -7.19
N LEU A 126 -5.43 -29.53 -6.58
CA LEU A 126 -5.51 -30.81 -7.28
C LEU A 126 -6.72 -30.87 -8.22
N ALA A 127 -7.90 -30.46 -7.75
CA ALA A 127 -9.10 -30.43 -8.58
C ALA A 127 -8.90 -29.55 -9.82
N ARG A 128 -8.32 -28.35 -9.66
CA ARG A 128 -8.01 -27.43 -10.77
C ARG A 128 -6.97 -28.00 -11.74
N LEU A 129 -5.91 -28.62 -11.24
CA LEU A 129 -4.90 -29.27 -12.08
C LEU A 129 -5.51 -30.40 -12.92
N VAL A 130 -6.37 -31.21 -12.30
CA VAL A 130 -7.11 -32.28 -12.99
C VAL A 130 -8.08 -31.71 -14.03
N GLU A 131 -8.82 -30.65 -13.71
CA GLU A 131 -9.70 -29.95 -14.67
C GLU A 131 -8.91 -29.39 -15.87
N LEU A 132 -7.69 -28.93 -15.64
CA LEU A 132 -6.78 -28.43 -16.69
C LEU A 132 -6.04 -29.58 -17.43
N GLY A 133 -6.29 -30.83 -17.06
CA GLY A 133 -5.65 -32.01 -17.67
C GLY A 133 -4.18 -32.19 -17.30
N VAL A 134 -3.74 -31.63 -16.17
CA VAL A 134 -2.37 -31.76 -15.66
C VAL A 134 -2.26 -32.99 -14.78
N GLU A 135 -1.34 -33.90 -15.14
CA GLU A 135 -0.98 -35.04 -14.30
C GLU A 135 -0.15 -34.57 -13.09
N VAL A 136 -0.63 -34.92 -11.90
CA VAL A 136 0.03 -34.58 -10.63
C VAL A 136 0.83 -35.78 -10.13
N PRO A 137 2.13 -35.64 -9.84
CA PRO A 137 2.93 -36.75 -9.33
C PRO A 137 2.51 -37.16 -7.91
N GLU A 138 2.42 -38.47 -7.65
CA GLU A 138 2.18 -39.00 -6.31
C GLU A 138 3.30 -38.57 -5.35
N GLY A 139 2.93 -37.92 -4.25
CA GLY A 139 3.87 -37.32 -3.30
C GLY A 139 4.24 -35.87 -3.57
N ALA A 140 3.56 -35.19 -4.51
CA ALA A 140 3.69 -33.75 -4.71
C ALA A 140 3.41 -32.97 -3.40
N THR A 141 4.26 -31.99 -3.11
CA THR A 141 4.06 -31.10 -1.97
C THR A 141 3.10 -29.96 -2.34
N SER A 142 2.46 -29.36 -1.33
CA SER A 142 1.59 -28.20 -1.48
C SER A 142 2.18 -27.07 -2.33
N ASP A 143 3.49 -26.87 -2.20
CA ASP A 143 4.23 -25.86 -2.95
C ASP A 143 4.32 -26.23 -4.44
N SER A 144 4.74 -27.46 -4.74
CA SER A 144 4.82 -27.97 -6.12
C SER A 144 3.45 -27.99 -6.82
N LEU A 145 2.37 -28.31 -6.10
CA LEU A 145 1.01 -28.26 -6.63
C LEU A 145 0.62 -26.84 -7.05
N ARG A 146 0.95 -25.84 -6.22
CA ARG A 146 0.66 -24.43 -6.50
C ARG A 146 1.50 -23.89 -7.66
N GLU A 147 2.77 -24.27 -7.73
CA GLU A 147 3.63 -23.91 -8.87
C GLU A 147 3.11 -24.49 -10.18
N LEU A 148 2.70 -25.76 -10.19
CA LEU A 148 2.10 -26.41 -11.36
C LEU A 148 0.81 -25.71 -11.80
N LEU A 149 -0.06 -25.37 -10.84
CA LEU A 149 -1.32 -24.69 -11.14
C LEU A 149 -1.05 -23.33 -11.76
N LYS A 150 -0.19 -22.53 -11.13
CA LYS A 150 0.20 -21.20 -11.61
C LYS A 150 0.83 -21.27 -13.01
N ALA A 151 1.77 -22.18 -13.25
CA ALA A 151 2.41 -22.36 -14.55
C ALA A 151 1.41 -22.76 -15.65
N THR A 152 0.40 -23.56 -15.29
CA THR A 152 -0.66 -24.00 -16.21
C THR A 152 -1.65 -22.86 -16.52
N GLU A 153 -2.05 -22.08 -15.52
CA GLU A 153 -2.91 -20.91 -15.69
C GLU A 153 -2.22 -19.79 -16.49
N GLU A 154 -0.92 -19.58 -16.29
CA GLU A 154 -0.10 -18.65 -17.10
C GLU A 154 0.00 -19.11 -18.56
N LYS A 155 0.16 -20.42 -18.81
CA LYS A 155 0.11 -21.00 -20.16
C LYS A 155 -1.27 -20.83 -20.81
N ALA A 156 -2.35 -20.95 -20.03
CA ALA A 156 -3.72 -20.84 -20.51
C ALA A 156 -4.13 -19.38 -20.81
N ASN A 157 -3.65 -18.41 -20.04
CA ASN A 157 -3.96 -16.98 -20.21
C ASN A 157 -2.95 -16.21 -21.08
N GLY A 158 -1.73 -16.73 -21.26
CA GLY A 158 -0.64 -16.08 -22.00
C GLY A 158 -0.49 -16.50 -23.47
N GLY A 159 -1.49 -17.17 -24.06
CA GLY A 159 -1.48 -17.56 -25.47
C GLY A 159 -1.94 -16.43 -26.40
N GLY A 160 -1.15 -15.36 -26.51
CA GLY A 160 -1.35 -14.28 -27.46
C GLY A 160 -0.04 -13.57 -27.74
N ASP A 161 0.86 -14.26 -28.44
CA ASP A 161 1.94 -13.63 -29.21
C ASP A 161 1.44 -13.38 -30.64
#